data_AF-A0A935SD93-F1
#
_entry.id   AF-A0A935SD93-F1
#
_cell.length_a   1.000
_cell.length_b   1.000
_cell.length_c   1.000
_cell.angle_alpha   90.00
_cell.angle_beta   90.00
_cell.angle_gamma   90.00
#
_symmetry.space_group_name_H-M   'P 1'
#
loop_
_entity.id
_entity.type
_entity.pdbx_description
1 polymer ?
#
loop_
_entity_poly.entity_id
_entity_poly.type
_entity_poly.pdbx_seq_one_letter_code
_entity_poly.pdbx_strand_id
1 'polypeptide(L)'
;MDNIFSNLGDTVTFTYTKLTDSEVNFEKYLTRLYGHTKMLNTFPNRKLFYVAEELPIFYSFFDKQLTEFKLFYWQRSVLNIPQRQSQKFEFGIIDPKLVDLAHNCYLEYKKVPSVEIWHDKTIFTVTKQLEFYLESGVFANKKDALILIQK
;
A
#
# COMPACT_ATOMS: atom_id res chain seq x y z
N MET A 1 -7.46 -12.33 25.73
CA MET A 1 -7.04 -11.07 26.39
C MET A 1 -7.93 -9.88 26.05
N ASP A 2 -8.76 -9.94 25.00
CA ASP A 2 -9.66 -8.82 24.62
C ASP A 2 -10.88 -8.61 25.55
N ASN A 3 -11.25 -9.59 26.38
CA ASN A 3 -12.38 -9.48 27.32
C ASN A 3 -12.06 -8.79 28.66
N ILE A 4 -10.81 -8.36 28.90
CA ILE A 4 -10.43 -7.74 30.18
C ILE A 4 -10.65 -6.21 30.15
N PHE A 5 -10.67 -5.59 28.97
CA PHE A 5 -10.70 -4.13 28.83
C PHE A 5 -12.01 -3.59 28.24
N SER A 6 -12.95 -4.45 27.86
CA SER A 6 -14.16 -4.04 27.13
C SER A 6 -15.22 -3.30 27.96
N ASN A 7 -15.05 -3.18 29.28
CA ASN A 7 -16.07 -2.63 30.19
C ASN A 7 -15.63 -1.38 31.00
N LEU A 8 -14.53 -0.72 30.67
CA LEU A 8 -14.17 0.57 31.28
C LEU A 8 -14.55 1.70 30.30
N GLY A 9 -15.59 2.47 30.65
CA GLY A 9 -16.30 3.44 29.79
C GLY A 9 -15.46 4.53 29.11
N ASP A 10 -14.17 4.64 29.44
CA ASP A 10 -13.23 5.61 28.88
C ASP A 10 -11.97 4.96 28.26
N THR A 11 -12.03 3.69 27.84
CA THR A 11 -10.88 2.98 27.27
C THR A 11 -11.02 2.76 25.76
N VAL A 12 -10.03 3.25 24.99
CA VAL A 12 -9.89 2.92 23.57
C VAL A 12 -8.84 1.82 23.41
N THR A 13 -9.27 0.66 22.89
CA THR A 13 -8.35 -0.42 22.51
C THR A 13 -8.03 -0.32 21.03
N PHE A 14 -6.74 -0.29 20.67
CA PHE A 14 -6.30 -0.33 19.29
C PHE A 14 -5.20 -1.37 19.10
N THR A 15 -5.17 -2.01 17.94
CA THR A 15 -4.09 -2.91 17.55
C THR A 15 -3.26 -2.27 16.45
N TYR A 16 -1.97 -2.14 16.67
CA TYR A 16 -1.02 -1.53 15.75
C TYR A 16 -0.03 -2.56 15.21
N THR A 17 0.29 -2.50 13.92
CA THR A 17 1.38 -3.27 13.31
C THR A 17 2.53 -2.33 13.04
N LYS A 18 3.60 -2.44 13.84
CA LYS A 18 4.83 -1.69 13.60
C LYS A 18 5.48 -2.18 12.32
N LEU A 19 5.58 -1.30 11.33
CA LEU A 19 6.36 -1.52 10.12
C LEU A 19 7.85 -1.46 10.46
N THR A 20 8.62 -2.41 9.94
CA THR A 20 10.08 -2.50 10.12
C THR A 20 10.77 -2.69 8.78
N ASP A 21 12.10 -2.74 8.81
CA ASP A 21 13.00 -3.02 7.68
C ASP A 21 13.03 -4.52 7.27
N SER A 22 11.92 -5.23 7.45
CA SER A 22 11.80 -6.67 7.17
C SER A 22 10.70 -6.95 6.15
N GLU A 23 11.01 -7.74 5.12
CA GLU A 23 10.05 -8.14 4.09
C GLU A 23 8.89 -8.94 4.69
N VAL A 24 9.19 -9.84 5.62
CA VAL A 24 8.19 -10.66 6.35
C VAL A 24 7.26 -9.77 7.17
N ASN A 25 7.79 -8.72 7.80
CA ASN A 25 6.97 -7.75 8.53
C ASN A 25 6.05 -6.99 7.58
N PHE A 26 6.55 -6.57 6.41
CA PHE A 26 5.78 -5.85 5.41
C PHE A 26 4.68 -6.72 4.79
N GLU A 27 4.95 -7.98 4.48
CA GLU A 27 3.93 -8.95 4.04
C GLU A 27 2.84 -9.16 5.09
N LYS A 28 3.23 -9.28 6.37
CA LYS A 28 2.27 -9.37 7.48
C LYS A 28 1.39 -8.12 7.58
N TYR A 29 1.96 -6.94 7.37
CA TYR A 29 1.20 -5.68 7.33
C TYR A 29 0.17 -5.70 6.18
N LEU A 30 0.57 -6.06 4.96
CA LEU A 30 -0.34 -6.13 3.82
C LEU A 30 -1.43 -7.19 4.00
N THR A 31 -1.09 -8.33 4.60
CA THR A 31 -2.04 -9.39 4.91
C THR A 31 -3.12 -8.90 5.89
N ARG A 32 -2.72 -8.12 6.90
CA ARG A 32 -3.67 -7.51 7.84
C ARG A 32 -4.51 -6.43 7.18
N LEU A 33 -3.93 -5.59 6.33
CA LEU A 33 -4.66 -4.57 5.56
C LEU A 33 -5.74 -5.23 4.68
N TYR A 34 -5.38 -6.31 3.97
CA TYR A 34 -6.33 -7.10 3.19
C TYR A 34 -7.43 -7.69 4.07
N GLY A 35 -7.06 -8.30 5.21
CA GLY A 35 -8.01 -8.85 6.17
C GLY A 35 -9.01 -7.81 6.71
N HIS A 36 -8.53 -6.62 7.08
CA HIS A 36 -9.39 -5.52 7.53
C HIS A 36 -10.32 -5.03 6.42
N THR A 37 -9.82 -4.89 5.20
CA THR A 37 -10.63 -4.43 4.06
C THR A 37 -11.73 -5.44 3.72
N LYS A 38 -11.40 -6.74 3.76
CA LYS A 38 -12.38 -7.82 3.60
C LYS A 38 -13.42 -7.82 4.73
N MET A 39 -12.99 -7.60 5.97
CA MET A 39 -13.87 -7.49 7.13
C MET A 39 -14.85 -6.31 6.99
N LEU A 40 -14.43 -5.17 6.43
CA LEU A 40 -15.36 -4.06 6.17
C LEU A 40 -16.56 -4.52 5.34
N ASN A 41 -16.34 -5.36 4.32
CA ASN A 41 -17.40 -5.87 3.46
C ASN A 41 -18.37 -6.84 4.14
N THR A 42 -18.08 -7.36 5.35
CA THR A 42 -19.01 -8.22 6.09
C THR A 42 -20.08 -7.43 6.84
N PHE A 43 -19.91 -6.11 7.00
CA PHE A 43 -20.90 -5.27 7.68
C PHE A 43 -22.04 -4.89 6.71
N PRO A 44 -23.32 -5.05 7.13
CA PRO A 44 -24.47 -4.71 6.29
C PRO A 44 -24.56 -3.20 6.03
N ASN A 45 -24.29 -2.39 7.06
CA ASN A 45 -24.22 -0.93 6.97
C ASN A 45 -22.78 -0.50 7.16
N ARG A 46 -22.11 -0.14 6.06
CA ARG A 46 -20.70 0.29 6.08
C ARG A 46 -20.51 1.54 5.23
N LYS A 47 -19.69 2.45 5.73
CA LYS A 47 -19.22 3.62 4.99
C LYS A 47 -17.84 3.99 5.51
N LEU A 48 -16.89 4.16 4.60
CA LEU A 48 -15.54 4.59 4.93
C LEU A 48 -15.39 6.08 4.60
N PHE A 49 -14.80 6.83 5.53
CA PHE A 49 -14.35 8.18 5.27
C PHE A 49 -12.82 8.16 5.24
N TYR A 50 -12.22 8.58 4.12
CA TYR A 50 -10.78 8.54 3.93
C TYR A 50 -10.25 9.96 3.68
N VAL A 51 -9.39 10.44 4.58
CA VAL A 51 -8.69 11.71 4.39
C VAL A 51 -7.35 11.41 3.73
N ALA A 52 -7.21 11.80 2.47
CA ALA A 52 -6.08 11.45 1.64
C ALA A 52 -4.96 12.50 1.76
N GLU A 53 -4.16 12.40 2.83
CA GLU A 53 -2.89 13.15 2.93
C GLU A 53 -1.95 12.79 1.77
N GLU A 54 -1.95 11.52 1.40
CA GLU A 54 -1.34 10.96 0.21
C GLU A 54 -2.38 10.14 -0.57
N LEU A 55 -2.06 9.78 -1.82
CA LEU A 55 -2.92 8.92 -2.64
C LEU A 55 -3.37 7.70 -1.80
N PRO A 56 -4.69 7.45 -1.63
CA PRO A 56 -5.14 6.33 -0.81
C PRO A 56 -4.47 5.05 -1.26
N ILE A 57 -3.93 4.30 -0.29
CA ILE A 57 -3.02 3.17 -0.57
C ILE A 57 -3.59 2.17 -1.59
N PHE A 58 -4.91 2.01 -1.62
CA PHE A 58 -5.62 1.11 -2.53
C PHE A 58 -5.46 1.49 -4.01
N TYR A 59 -5.29 2.78 -4.34
CA TYR A 59 -4.98 3.22 -5.70
C TYR A 59 -3.52 2.97 -6.10
N SER A 60 -2.65 2.57 -5.16
CA SER A 60 -1.37 1.99 -5.54
C SER A 60 -1.51 0.56 -6.07
N PHE A 61 -2.69 -0.05 -5.92
CA PHE A 61 -2.92 -1.48 -6.17
C PHE A 61 -3.88 -1.78 -7.34
N PHE A 62 -4.32 -0.76 -8.09
CA PHE A 62 -5.33 -0.97 -9.14
C PHE A 62 -4.82 -1.75 -10.36
N ASP A 63 -3.51 -1.65 -10.65
CA ASP A 63 -2.82 -2.33 -11.74
C ASP A 63 -1.61 -3.08 -11.19
N LYS A 64 -1.36 -4.30 -11.68
CA LYS A 64 -0.30 -5.15 -11.12
C LYS A 64 1.11 -4.60 -11.34
N GLN A 65 1.37 -3.93 -12.47
CA GLN A 65 2.68 -3.32 -12.74
C GLN A 65 2.91 -2.12 -11.82
N LEU A 66 1.88 -1.29 -11.61
CA LEU A 66 1.96 -0.20 -10.64
C LEU A 66 2.12 -0.71 -9.21
N THR A 67 1.39 -1.77 -8.86
CA THR A 67 1.47 -2.44 -7.56
C THR A 67 2.90 -2.88 -7.29
N GLU A 68 3.51 -3.58 -8.24
CA GLU A 68 4.89 -4.05 -8.13
C GLU A 68 5.88 -2.91 -7.89
N PHE A 69 5.77 -1.82 -8.67
CA PHE A 69 6.57 -0.61 -8.45
C PHE A 69 6.39 -0.04 -7.03
N LYS A 70 5.15 0.10 -6.58
CA LYS A 70 4.85 0.68 -5.26
C LYS A 70 5.33 -0.19 -4.11
N LEU A 71 5.20 -1.51 -4.23
CA LEU A 71 5.72 -2.47 -3.26
C LEU A 71 7.26 -2.42 -3.19
N PHE A 72 7.95 -2.30 -4.33
CA PHE A 72 9.39 -2.10 -4.34
C PHE A 72 9.79 -0.76 -3.73
N TYR A 73 9.11 0.33 -4.12
CA TYR A 73 9.35 1.68 -3.62
C TYR A 73 9.25 1.75 -2.10
N TRP A 74 8.20 1.18 -1.50
CA TRP A 74 8.04 1.23 -0.04
C TRP A 74 9.09 0.40 0.67
N GLN A 75 9.38 -0.83 0.19
CA GLN A 75 10.41 -1.66 0.80
C GLN A 75 11.79 -0.99 0.74
N ARG A 76 12.12 -0.36 -0.39
CA ARG A 76 13.41 0.31 -0.57
C ARG A 76 13.47 1.68 0.11
N SER A 77 12.60 2.61 -0.25
CA SER A 77 12.73 4.04 0.12
C SER A 77 12.02 4.44 1.41
N VAL A 78 11.04 3.67 1.88
CA VAL A 78 10.30 4.00 3.11
C VAL A 78 10.74 3.13 4.28
N LEU A 79 10.81 1.81 4.06
CA LEU A 79 11.15 0.84 5.10
C LEU A 79 12.65 0.58 5.21
N ASN A 80 13.44 1.04 4.24
CA ASN A 80 14.89 0.84 4.19
C ASN A 80 15.31 -0.63 4.33
N ILE A 81 14.55 -1.56 3.73
CA ILE A 81 14.87 -2.99 3.77
C ILE A 81 16.27 -3.21 3.17
N PRO A 82 17.23 -3.77 3.92
CA PRO A 82 18.62 -3.88 3.48
C PRO A 82 18.78 -4.59 2.14
N GLN A 83 18.00 -5.66 1.91
CA GLN A 83 18.02 -6.47 0.69
C GLN A 83 17.58 -5.67 -0.55
N ARG A 84 16.84 -4.57 -0.38
CA ARG A 84 16.34 -3.73 -1.48
C ARG A 84 17.21 -2.52 -1.79
N GLN A 85 18.15 -2.16 -0.91
CA GLN A 85 18.94 -0.92 -1.07
C GLN A 85 19.87 -0.97 -2.29
N SER A 86 20.46 -2.12 -2.57
CA SER A 86 21.36 -2.33 -3.70
C SER A 86 20.65 -2.74 -5.00
N GLN A 87 19.34 -3.00 -4.95
CA GLN A 87 18.57 -3.48 -6.09
C GLN A 87 18.04 -2.33 -6.94
N LYS A 88 18.02 -2.54 -8.26
CA LYS A 88 17.30 -1.69 -9.19
C LYS A 88 15.90 -2.25 -9.42
N PHE A 89 14.94 -1.37 -9.69
CA PHE A 89 13.61 -1.79 -10.06
C PHE A 89 13.60 -2.40 -11.46
N GLU A 90 13.01 -3.58 -11.57
CA GLU A 90 12.60 -4.25 -12.81
C GLU A 90 11.32 -5.05 -12.52
N PHE A 91 10.49 -5.26 -13.53
CA PHE A 91 9.30 -6.10 -13.36
C PHE A 91 9.69 -7.56 -13.04
N GLY A 92 8.96 -8.19 -12.14
CA GLY A 92 9.24 -9.52 -11.59
C GLY A 92 10.13 -9.53 -10.33
N ILE A 93 10.56 -8.36 -9.83
CA ILE A 93 11.42 -8.29 -8.63
C ILE A 93 10.67 -8.52 -7.30
N ILE A 94 9.36 -8.35 -7.31
CA ILE A 94 8.49 -8.59 -6.15
C ILE A 94 7.80 -9.94 -6.30
N ASP A 95 7.66 -10.69 -5.20
CA ASP A 95 6.93 -11.95 -5.19
C ASP A 95 5.51 -11.72 -5.77
N PRO A 96 5.13 -12.43 -6.85
CA PRO A 96 3.80 -12.31 -7.44
C PRO A 96 2.66 -12.53 -6.43
N LYS A 97 2.86 -13.34 -5.39
CA LYS A 97 1.88 -13.53 -4.32
C LYS A 97 1.61 -12.25 -3.54
N LEU A 98 2.65 -11.44 -3.30
CA LEU A 98 2.53 -10.16 -2.61
C LEU A 98 1.81 -9.14 -3.50
N VAL A 99 2.12 -9.14 -4.80
CA VAL A 99 1.42 -8.32 -5.81
C VAL A 99 -0.07 -8.69 -5.86
N ASP A 100 -0.38 -9.98 -5.91
CA ASP A 100 -1.76 -10.47 -5.92
C ASP A 100 -2.50 -10.16 -4.61
N LEU A 101 -1.83 -10.27 -3.46
CA LEU A 101 -2.39 -9.88 -2.16
C LEU A 101 -2.79 -8.40 -2.14
N ALA A 102 -1.89 -7.52 -2.59
CA ALA A 102 -2.15 -6.08 -2.65
C ALA A 102 -3.27 -5.75 -3.65
N HIS A 103 -3.26 -6.36 -4.84
CA HIS A 103 -4.30 -6.18 -5.83
C HIS A 103 -5.68 -6.65 -5.32
N ASN A 104 -5.75 -7.80 -4.65
CA ASN A 104 -6.97 -8.28 -4.00
C ASN A 104 -7.48 -7.31 -2.93
N CYS A 105 -6.58 -6.63 -2.23
CA CYS A 105 -6.95 -5.57 -1.29
C CYS A 105 -7.67 -4.41 -1.97
N TYR A 106 -7.23 -3.99 -3.16
CA TYR A 106 -7.96 -3.00 -3.97
C TYR A 106 -9.32 -3.52 -4.43
N LEU A 107 -9.42 -4.77 -4.88
CA LEU A 107 -10.69 -5.36 -5.30
C LEU A 107 -11.71 -5.41 -4.15
N GLU A 108 -11.27 -5.66 -2.92
CA GLU A 108 -12.13 -5.56 -1.74
C GLU A 108 -12.49 -4.12 -1.40
N TYR A 109 -11.53 -3.19 -1.50
CA TYR A 109 -11.77 -1.77 -1.24
C TYR A 109 -12.84 -1.17 -2.16
N LYS A 110 -12.83 -1.52 -3.45
CA LYS A 110 -13.84 -1.07 -4.43
C LYS A 110 -15.28 -1.38 -4.03
N LYS A 111 -15.50 -2.40 -3.18
CA LYS A 111 -16.82 -2.81 -2.71
C LYS A 111 -17.28 -2.02 -1.48
N VAL A 112 -16.41 -1.21 -0.88
CA VAL A 112 -16.70 -0.40 0.30
C VAL A 112 -17.21 0.97 -0.14
N PRO A 113 -18.46 1.34 0.17
CA PRO A 113 -18.95 2.71 -0.01
C PRO A 113 -18.04 3.68 0.73
N SER A 114 -17.36 4.55 -0.03
CA SER A 114 -16.32 5.43 0.53
C SER A 114 -16.57 6.88 0.15
N VAL A 115 -16.32 7.78 1.09
CA VAL A 115 -16.18 9.23 0.84
C VAL A 115 -14.72 9.57 1.07
N GLU A 116 -14.09 10.03 0.01
CA GLU A 116 -12.67 10.36 0.02
C GLU A 116 -12.51 11.88 -0.06
N ILE A 117 -11.62 12.43 0.77
CA ILE A 117 -11.31 13.85 0.81
C ILE A 117 -9.90 14.01 0.27
N TRP A 118 -9.79 14.68 -0.88
CA TRP A 118 -8.56 14.84 -1.65
C TRP A 118 -8.09 16.29 -1.61
N HIS A 119 -6.78 16.49 -1.79
CA HIS A 119 -6.21 17.76 -2.20
C HIS A 119 -5.64 17.62 -3.62
N ASP A 120 -5.49 18.72 -4.35
CA ASP A 120 -5.01 18.71 -5.74
C ASP A 120 -3.62 18.06 -5.88
N LYS A 121 -2.77 18.18 -4.86
CA LYS A 121 -1.42 17.62 -4.83
C LYS A 121 -1.37 16.11 -4.62
N THR A 122 -2.40 15.52 -4.01
CA THR A 122 -2.46 14.10 -3.63
C THR A 122 -2.29 13.17 -4.84
N ILE A 123 -2.72 13.61 -6.03
CA ILE A 123 -2.64 12.80 -7.26
C ILE A 123 -1.23 12.72 -7.85
N PHE A 124 -0.39 13.73 -7.60
CA PHE A 124 0.95 13.85 -8.21
C PHE A 124 2.03 13.03 -7.49
N THR A 125 1.73 12.47 -6.32
CA THR A 125 2.72 11.76 -5.51
C THR A 125 3.35 10.59 -6.25
N VAL A 126 2.55 9.78 -6.96
CA VAL A 126 3.06 8.63 -7.70
C VAL A 126 3.96 9.07 -8.86
N THR A 127 3.57 10.11 -9.59
CA THR A 127 4.38 10.67 -10.68
C THR A 127 5.74 11.15 -10.18
N LYS A 128 5.77 11.89 -9.06
CA LYS A 128 7.02 12.35 -8.44
C LYS A 128 7.92 11.20 -7.98
N GLN A 129 7.33 10.11 -7.49
CA GLN A 129 8.09 8.91 -7.11
C GLN A 129 8.72 8.23 -8.33
N LEU A 130 7.98 8.14 -9.44
CA LEU A 130 8.48 7.61 -10.71
C LEU A 130 9.61 8.48 -11.28
N GLU A 131 9.41 9.81 -11.31
CA GLU A 131 10.40 10.79 -11.75
C GLU A 131 11.68 10.67 -10.92
N PHE A 132 11.57 10.67 -9.59
CA PHE A 132 12.72 10.53 -8.70
C PHE A 132 13.49 9.21 -8.95
N TYR A 133 12.80 8.08 -9.11
CA TYR A 133 13.46 6.79 -9.39
C TYR A 133 14.11 6.75 -10.77
N LEU A 134 13.53 7.44 -11.75
CA LEU A 134 14.11 7.58 -13.09
C LEU A 134 15.38 8.43 -13.07
N GLU A 135 15.35 9.56 -12.37
CA GLU A 135 16.48 10.49 -12.26
C GLU A 135 17.64 9.93 -11.42
N SER A 136 17.31 9.24 -10.31
CA SER A 136 18.31 8.63 -9.43
C SER A 136 18.90 7.30 -9.94
N GLY A 137 18.48 6.84 -11.13
CA GLY A 137 19.03 5.63 -11.75
C GLY A 137 18.61 4.32 -11.05
N VAL A 138 17.47 4.35 -10.35
CA VAL A 138 16.91 3.19 -9.64
C VAL A 138 16.25 2.21 -10.59
N PHE A 139 15.69 2.66 -11.71
CA PHE A 139 15.21 1.76 -12.75
C PHE A 139 16.38 1.01 -13.41
N ALA A 140 16.24 -0.31 -13.57
CA ALA A 140 17.15 -1.11 -14.39
C ALA A 140 17.03 -0.69 -15.86
N ASN A 141 15.81 -0.49 -16.33
CA ASN A 141 15.49 0.00 -17.67
C ASN A 141 14.58 1.25 -17.59
N LYS A 142 15.04 2.37 -18.16
CA LYS A 142 14.27 3.63 -18.18
C LYS A 142 12.92 3.50 -18.90
N LYS A 143 12.77 2.53 -19.80
CA LYS A 143 11.49 2.28 -20.50
C LYS A 143 10.39 1.80 -19.54
N ASP A 144 10.75 1.14 -18.44
CA ASP A 144 9.77 0.66 -17.46
C ASP A 144 9.07 1.82 -16.74
N ALA A 145 9.77 2.94 -16.53
CA ALA A 145 9.18 4.17 -16.02
C ALA A 145 8.12 4.74 -16.98
N LEU A 146 8.36 4.70 -18.30
CA LEU A 146 7.38 5.17 -19.29
C LEU A 146 6.12 4.30 -19.31
N ILE A 147 6.25 2.99 -19.15
CA ILE A 147 5.11 2.06 -19.05
C ILE A 147 4.23 2.44 -17.85
N LEU A 148 4.84 2.79 -16.72
CA LEU A 148 4.13 3.14 -15.49
C LEU A 148 3.46 4.52 -15.57
N ILE A 149 4.07 5.49 -16.25
CA ILE A 149 3.52 6.86 -16.42
C ILE A 149 2.29 6.86 -17.37
N GLN A 150 2.19 5.91 -18.29
CA GLN A 150 1.11 5.82 -19.28
C GLN A 150 -0.15 5.08 -18.80
N LYS A 151 -0.18 4.66 -17.52
CA LYS A 151 -1.34 4.00 -16.89
C LYS A 151 -2.41 5.01 -16.49
#